data_AF-I1BMM9-F1
#
_entry.id   AF-I1BMM9-F1
#
_cell.length_a   1.000
_cell.length_b   1.000
_cell.length_c   1.000
_cell.angle_alpha   90.00
_cell.angle_beta   90.00
_cell.angle_gamma   90.00
#
_symmetry.space_group_name_H-M   'P 1'
#
loop_
_entity.id
_entity.type
_entity.pdbx_description
1 polymer ?
#
loop_
_entity_poly.entity_id
_entity_poly.type
_entity_poly.pdbx_seq_one_letter_code
_entity_poly.pdbx_strand_id
1 'polypeptide(L)'
;MLLGQIVLDISKPINVQHISITFKGLIEGQGEKVVLIDESKLLALPSSAGQKYTVFKPEDFRQFDFEFKIPDNNNLPSSVKIQKVADIYYTLTATHKKPKHKIAQTLSAVVQRIKLLDIIDVDLPDFSNEINSTCHIGFLNNIQLTQWNIKCPRSAFLPGI
;
A
#
# COMPACT_ATOMS: atom_id res chain seq x y z
N MET A 1 -7.04 5.30 -8.61
CA MET A 1 -7.90 4.11 -8.38
C MET A 1 -7.12 2.85 -8.65
N LEU A 2 -7.36 1.78 -7.87
CA LEU A 2 -6.79 0.45 -8.08
C LEU A 2 -7.90 -0.49 -8.57
N LEU A 3 -7.76 -1.00 -9.79
CA LEU A 3 -8.75 -1.87 -10.46
C LEU A 3 -8.10 -3.20 -10.82
N GLY A 4 -8.89 -4.28 -10.80
CA GLY A 4 -8.41 -5.58 -11.25
C GLY A 4 -9.45 -6.69 -11.15
N GLN A 5 -9.00 -7.92 -11.38
CA GLN A 5 -9.84 -9.10 -11.41
C GLN A 5 -9.21 -10.25 -10.62
N ILE A 6 -10.04 -11.02 -9.93
CA ILE A 6 -9.70 -12.33 -9.43
C ILE A 6 -10.29 -13.38 -10.38
N VAL A 7 -9.44 -14.25 -10.89
CA VAL A 7 -9.84 -15.40 -11.71
C VAL A 7 -9.78 -16.65 -10.85
N LEU A 8 -10.88 -17.39 -10.80
CA LEU A 8 -10.95 -18.68 -10.13
C LEU A 8 -10.83 -19.80 -11.17
N ASP A 9 -9.65 -20.40 -11.26
CA ASP A 9 -9.41 -21.61 -12.06
C ASP A 9 -9.55 -22.86 -11.16
N ILE A 10 -10.43 -23.78 -11.56
CA ILE A 10 -10.80 -24.94 -10.75
C ILE A 10 -10.81 -26.21 -11.58
N SER A 11 -10.01 -27.19 -11.17
CA SER A 11 -9.95 -28.51 -11.82
C SER A 11 -10.98 -29.50 -11.27
N LYS A 12 -11.58 -29.21 -10.11
CA LYS A 12 -12.62 -30.03 -9.46
C LYS A 12 -13.66 -29.12 -8.80
N PRO A 13 -14.91 -29.60 -8.62
CA PRO A 13 -15.93 -28.83 -7.93
C PRO A 13 -15.52 -28.46 -6.51
N ILE A 14 -15.75 -27.21 -6.11
CA ILE A 14 -15.46 -26.71 -4.75
C ILE A 14 -16.68 -26.00 -4.15
N ASN A 15 -16.82 -26.14 -2.83
CA ASN A 15 -17.82 -25.41 -2.06
C ASN A 15 -17.18 -24.17 -1.43
N VAL A 16 -17.74 -23.00 -1.69
CA VAL A 16 -17.23 -21.71 -1.22
C VAL A 16 -18.34 -20.92 -0.56
N GLN A 17 -18.11 -20.48 0.67
CA GLN A 17 -19.04 -19.62 1.40
C GLN A 17 -18.98 -18.19 0.89
N HIS A 18 -17.76 -17.65 0.74
CA HIS A 18 -17.54 -16.35 0.15
C HIS A 18 -16.13 -16.23 -0.41
N ILE A 19 -15.99 -15.29 -1.34
CA ILE A 19 -14.73 -14.83 -1.89
C ILE A 19 -14.56 -13.37 -1.48
N SER A 20 -13.38 -13.01 -1.01
CA SER A 20 -13.06 -11.63 -0.65
C SER A 20 -11.68 -11.23 -1.16
N ILE A 21 -11.49 -9.94 -1.33
CA ILE A 21 -10.21 -9.32 -1.64
C ILE A 21 -9.91 -8.27 -0.56
N THR A 22 -8.67 -8.27 -0.07
CA THR A 22 -8.19 -7.31 0.91
C THR A 22 -7.03 -6.52 0.33
N PHE A 23 -7.14 -5.20 0.31
CA PHE A 23 -6.05 -4.28 0.03
C PHE A 23 -5.46 -3.80 1.35
N LYS A 24 -4.18 -4.11 1.57
CA LYS A 24 -3.47 -3.82 2.82
C LYS A 24 -2.16 -3.11 2.57
N GLY A 25 -1.89 -2.05 3.32
CA GLY A 25 -0.61 -1.35 3.35
C GLY A 25 0.05 -1.47 4.71
N LEU A 26 1.35 -1.71 4.73
CA LEU A 26 2.13 -1.97 5.95
C LEU A 26 3.46 -1.23 5.91
N ILE A 27 3.87 -0.72 7.07
CA ILE A 27 5.28 -0.40 7.37
C ILE A 27 5.79 -1.49 8.30
N GLU A 28 6.90 -2.11 7.95
CA GLU A 28 7.56 -3.13 8.77
C GLU A 28 9.02 -2.75 8.99
N GLY A 29 9.43 -2.57 10.23
CA GLY A 29 10.79 -2.15 10.57
C GLY A 29 11.10 -2.34 12.05
N GLN A 30 12.34 -2.70 12.38
CA GLN A 30 12.81 -2.89 13.76
C GLN A 30 11.95 -3.82 14.65
N GLY A 31 11.25 -4.78 14.04
CA GLY A 31 10.37 -5.71 14.74
C GLY A 31 8.93 -5.21 14.93
N GLU A 32 8.64 -3.96 14.55
CA GLU A 32 7.30 -3.39 14.59
C GLU A 32 6.60 -3.47 13.23
N LYS A 33 5.27 -3.53 13.28
CA LYS A 33 4.41 -3.46 12.10
C LYS A 33 3.31 -2.43 12.33
N VAL A 34 3.20 -1.48 11.40
CA VAL A 34 2.16 -0.46 11.41
C VAL A 34 1.29 -0.66 10.18
N VAL A 35 -0.03 -0.73 10.39
CA VAL A 35 -1.02 -0.84 9.31
C VAL A 35 -1.35 0.55 8.81
N LEU A 36 -1.11 0.80 7.53
CA LEU A 36 -1.44 2.06 6.86
C LEU A 36 -2.86 2.06 6.30
N ILE A 37 -3.29 0.90 5.79
CA ILE A 37 -4.63 0.67 5.26
C ILE A 37 -4.94 -0.82 5.35
N ASP A 38 -6.20 -1.15 5.60
CA ASP A 38 -6.72 -2.53 5.59
C ASP A 38 -8.18 -2.48 5.14
N GLU A 39 -8.40 -2.46 3.83
CA GLU A 39 -9.72 -2.40 3.22
C GLU A 39 -10.07 -3.75 2.61
N SER A 40 -11.24 -4.28 2.93
CA SER A 40 -11.71 -5.59 2.44
C SER A 40 -13.04 -5.46 1.71
N LYS A 41 -13.16 -6.16 0.58
CA LYS A 41 -14.39 -6.26 -0.21
C LYS A 41 -14.80 -7.71 -0.41
N LEU A 42 -16.10 -7.94 -0.27
CA LEU A 42 -16.72 -9.23 -0.52
C LEU A 42 -17.16 -9.28 -1.98
N LEU A 43 -16.69 -10.27 -2.72
CA LEU A 43 -16.90 -10.37 -4.16
C LEU A 43 -17.92 -11.43 -4.55
N ALA A 44 -18.11 -12.45 -3.71
CA ALA A 44 -19.08 -13.50 -3.95
C ALA A 44 -19.71 -13.97 -2.64
N LEU A 45 -21.01 -14.19 -2.69
CA LEU A 45 -21.84 -14.77 -1.63
C LEU A 45 -22.74 -15.86 -2.22
N PRO A 46 -23.33 -16.74 -1.40
CA PRO A 46 -24.35 -17.69 -1.85
C PRO A 46 -25.55 -16.93 -2.40
N SER A 47 -25.96 -17.24 -3.63
CA SER A 47 -27.00 -16.51 -4.37
C SER A 47 -28.41 -16.75 -3.84
N SER A 48 -28.65 -17.88 -3.18
CA SER A 48 -29.98 -18.30 -2.76
C SER A 48 -30.17 -18.18 -1.25
N ALA A 49 -31.32 -17.64 -0.84
CA ALA A 49 -31.69 -17.52 0.58
C ALA A 49 -31.63 -18.89 1.28
N GLY A 50 -30.89 -18.98 2.38
CA GLY A 50 -30.69 -20.20 3.16
C GLY A 50 -29.54 -21.10 2.71
N GLN A 51 -28.89 -20.83 1.57
CA GLN A 51 -27.67 -21.55 1.18
C GLN A 51 -26.46 -21.06 1.98
N LYS A 52 -25.64 -22.01 2.46
CA LYS A 52 -24.42 -21.73 3.24
C LYS A 52 -23.16 -21.62 2.38
N TYR A 53 -23.24 -22.02 1.11
CA TYR A 53 -22.14 -22.04 0.16
C TYR A 53 -22.64 -22.10 -1.28
N THR A 54 -21.83 -21.59 -2.20
CA THR A 54 -21.94 -21.76 -3.65
C THR A 54 -21.04 -22.93 -4.07
N VAL A 55 -21.52 -23.75 -4.99
CA VAL A 55 -20.71 -24.80 -5.64
C VAL A 55 -20.17 -24.22 -6.95
N PHE A 56 -18.86 -24.16 -7.09
CA PHE A 56 -18.20 -23.79 -8.35
C PHE A 56 -17.70 -25.05 -9.05
N LYS A 57 -18.03 -25.25 -10.32
CA LYS A 57 -17.59 -26.41 -11.12
C LYS A 57 -16.50 -26.02 -12.12
N PRO A 58 -15.66 -26.96 -12.60
CA PRO A 58 -14.57 -26.66 -13.54
C PRO A 58 -14.98 -25.92 -14.82
N GLU A 59 -16.21 -26.13 -15.25
CA GLU A 59 -16.85 -25.55 -16.44
C GLU A 59 -17.35 -24.11 -16.18
N ASP A 60 -17.42 -23.69 -14.92
CA ASP A 60 -17.72 -22.32 -14.52
C ASP A 60 -16.44 -21.47 -14.52
N PHE A 61 -16.06 -20.88 -15.64
CA PHE A 61 -15.08 -19.80 -15.61
C PHE A 61 -15.66 -18.61 -14.82
N ARG A 62 -15.02 -18.23 -13.72
CA ARG A 62 -15.49 -17.15 -12.85
C ARG A 62 -14.43 -16.08 -12.67
N GLN A 63 -14.80 -14.87 -13.05
CA GLN A 63 -14.06 -13.66 -12.80
C GLN A 63 -14.82 -12.80 -11.79
N PHE A 64 -14.09 -12.16 -10.90
CA PHE A 64 -14.62 -11.23 -9.92
C PHE A 64 -13.84 -9.92 -10.03
N ASP A 65 -14.48 -8.89 -10.56
CA ASP A 65 -13.92 -7.55 -10.63
C ASP A 65 -13.81 -6.95 -9.21
N PHE A 66 -12.75 -6.19 -8.98
CA PHE A 66 -12.60 -5.39 -7.78
C PHE A 66 -12.10 -3.99 -8.09
N GLU A 67 -12.44 -3.08 -7.19
CA GLU A 67 -11.99 -1.70 -7.22
C GLU A 67 -11.64 -1.28 -5.79
N PHE A 68 -10.55 -0.54 -5.60
CA PHE A 68 -10.23 0.16 -4.37
C PHE A 68 -9.92 1.62 -4.68
N LYS A 69 -10.46 2.53 -3.86
CA LYS A 69 -10.08 3.93 -3.92
C LYS A 69 -8.81 4.10 -3.09
N ILE A 70 -7.72 4.47 -3.74
CA ILE A 70 -6.50 4.90 -3.05
C ILE A 70 -6.80 6.29 -2.45
N PRO A 71 -6.65 6.52 -1.14
CA PRO A 71 -6.85 7.83 -0.54
C PRO A 71 -5.97 8.90 -1.22
N ASP A 72 -6.59 9.98 -1.66
CA ASP A 72 -5.95 11.06 -2.45
C ASP A 72 -5.13 12.02 -1.58
N ASN A 73 -5.26 11.92 -0.26
CA ASN A 73 -4.78 12.88 0.73
C ASN A 73 -3.57 12.32 1.48
N ASN A 74 -2.37 12.37 0.89
CA ASN A 74 -0.99 12.18 1.44
C ASN A 74 -0.75 11.11 2.53
N ASN A 75 -1.70 10.22 2.79
CA ASN A 75 -1.69 9.32 3.94
C ASN A 75 -1.03 7.98 3.59
N LEU A 76 -0.81 7.70 2.31
CA LEU A 76 -0.15 6.48 1.86
C LEU A 76 1.21 6.81 1.23
N PRO A 77 2.32 6.50 1.93
CA PRO A 77 3.66 6.71 1.38
C PRO A 77 3.96 5.84 0.17
N SER A 78 4.95 6.26 -0.62
CA SER A 78 5.54 5.41 -1.65
C SER A 78 6.03 4.08 -1.08
N SER A 79 5.91 3.03 -1.88
CA SER A 79 6.51 1.74 -1.59
C SER A 79 8.03 1.83 -1.62
N VAL A 80 8.69 1.56 -0.50
CA VAL A 80 10.14 1.68 -0.37
C VAL A 80 10.69 0.54 0.48
N LYS A 81 11.85 0.03 0.08
CA LYS A 81 12.61 -0.94 0.87
C LYS A 81 13.93 -0.32 1.29
N ILE A 82 14.02 0.07 2.56
CA ILE A 82 15.24 0.59 3.17
C ILE A 82 15.93 -0.59 3.85
N GLN A 83 17.02 -1.07 3.26
CA GLN A 83 17.72 -2.27 3.74
C GLN A 83 18.05 -2.15 5.23
N LYS A 84 17.70 -3.19 6.00
CA LYS A 84 17.92 -3.29 7.47
C LYS A 84 17.16 -2.28 8.34
N VAL A 85 16.37 -1.38 7.76
CA VAL A 85 15.65 -0.33 8.51
C VAL A 85 14.14 -0.58 8.46
N ALA A 86 13.54 -0.50 7.26
CA ALA A 86 12.09 -0.59 7.09
C ALA A 86 11.69 -1.02 5.67
N ASP A 87 10.54 -1.66 5.53
CA ASP A 87 9.86 -1.98 4.27
C ASP A 87 8.43 -1.39 4.32
N ILE A 88 8.13 -0.50 3.38
CA ILE A 88 6.79 0.02 3.13
C ILE A 88 6.24 -0.72 1.92
N TYR A 89 5.21 -1.53 2.12
CA TYR A 89 4.67 -2.37 1.06
C TYR A 89 3.15 -2.50 1.13
N TYR A 90 2.57 -2.82 -0.03
CA TYR A 90 1.15 -2.98 -0.21
C TYR A 90 0.86 -4.35 -0.81
N THR A 91 -0.22 -4.98 -0.36
CA THR A 91 -0.64 -6.30 -0.82
C THR A 91 -2.12 -6.33 -1.16
N LEU A 92 -2.44 -7.04 -2.23
CA LEU A 92 -3.77 -7.54 -2.54
C LEU A 92 -3.85 -9.00 -2.11
N THR A 93 -4.80 -9.33 -1.24
CA THR A 93 -4.99 -10.68 -0.71
C THR A 93 -6.38 -11.20 -1.07
N ALA A 94 -6.44 -12.13 -2.02
CA ALA A 94 -7.67 -12.82 -2.37
C ALA A 94 -7.83 -14.04 -1.47
N THR A 95 -8.97 -14.19 -0.81
CA THR A 95 -9.26 -15.35 0.04
C THR A 95 -10.60 -15.96 -0.33
N HIS A 96 -10.72 -17.27 -0.13
CA HIS A 96 -12.01 -17.94 -0.15
C HIS A 96 -12.22 -18.73 1.14
N LYS A 97 -13.44 -18.69 1.66
CA LYS A 97 -13.82 -19.48 2.84
C LYS A 97 -14.57 -20.73 2.44
N LYS A 98 -14.08 -21.90 2.87
CA LYS A 98 -14.78 -23.17 2.70
C LYS A 98 -15.81 -23.39 3.82
N PRO A 99 -16.98 -23.99 3.53
CA PRO A 99 -17.96 -24.31 4.56
C PRO A 99 -17.43 -25.39 5.50
N LYS A 100 -17.20 -25.01 6.77
CA LYS A 100 -16.91 -25.87 7.94
C LYS A 100 -16.10 -27.15 7.66
N HIS A 101 -14.79 -27.04 7.46
CA HIS A 101 -13.91 -28.09 7.97
C HIS A 101 -13.72 -27.86 9.48
N LYS A 102 -13.89 -28.92 10.27
CA LYS A 102 -13.86 -28.94 11.75
C LYS A 102 -12.51 -28.58 12.38
N ILE A 103 -11.53 -28.14 11.60
CA ILE A 103 -10.19 -27.80 12.07
C ILE A 103 -9.83 -26.51 11.33
N ALA A 104 -9.39 -25.51 12.09
CA ALA A 104 -8.98 -24.20 11.62
C ALA A 104 -7.84 -24.32 10.58
N GLN A 105 -8.19 -24.68 9.34
CA GLN A 105 -7.29 -24.57 8.22
C GLN A 105 -7.38 -23.14 7.75
N THR A 106 -6.24 -22.47 7.81
CA THR A 106 -5.97 -21.18 7.18
C THR A 106 -6.71 -21.08 5.85
N LEU A 107 -7.47 -20.00 5.68
CA LEU A 107 -8.13 -19.70 4.41
C LEU A 107 -7.08 -19.78 3.30
N SER A 108 -7.33 -20.56 2.26
CA SER A 108 -6.44 -20.54 1.09
C SER A 108 -6.48 -19.13 0.51
N ALA A 109 -5.31 -18.51 0.48
CA ALA A 109 -5.13 -17.12 0.11
C ALA A 109 -4.09 -17.00 -1.00
N VAL A 110 -4.36 -16.11 -1.95
CA VAL A 110 -3.36 -15.61 -2.91
C VAL A 110 -3.01 -14.21 -2.48
N VAL A 111 -1.72 -13.96 -2.25
CA VAL A 111 -1.19 -12.65 -1.85
C VAL A 111 -0.32 -12.12 -2.97
N GLN A 112 -0.66 -10.96 -3.50
CA GLN A 112 0.14 -10.25 -4.51
C GLN A 112 0.65 -8.94 -3.92
N ARG A 113 1.96 -8.74 -3.94
CA ARG A 113 2.56 -7.43 -3.63
C ARG A 113 2.40 -6.49 -4.81
N ILE A 114 2.01 -5.26 -4.52
CA ILE A 114 1.92 -4.17 -5.49
C ILE A 114 2.77 -2.99 -5.04
N LYS A 115 3.05 -2.08 -5.97
CA LYS A 115 3.80 -0.84 -5.71
C LYS A 115 2.86 0.35 -5.85
N LEU A 116 2.86 1.18 -4.82
CA LEU A 116 2.25 2.50 -4.81
C LEU A 116 3.37 3.52 -4.87
N LEU A 117 3.25 4.51 -5.76
CA LEU A 117 4.20 5.59 -5.92
C LEU A 117 3.47 6.89 -5.65
N ASP A 118 4.04 7.69 -4.76
CA ASP A 118 3.62 9.06 -4.51
C ASP A 118 4.23 9.95 -5.59
N ILE A 119 3.42 10.86 -6.13
CA ILE A 119 3.85 11.78 -7.19
C ILE A 119 4.11 13.12 -6.51
N ILE A 120 5.40 13.44 -6.36
CA ILE A 120 5.82 14.72 -5.80
C ILE A 120 5.95 15.71 -6.95
N ASP A 121 5.09 16.72 -6.97
CA ASP A 121 5.22 17.86 -7.86
C ASP A 121 6.17 18.89 -7.24
N VAL A 122 7.39 18.96 -7.77
CA VAL A 122 8.44 19.87 -7.27
C VAL A 122 8.24 21.32 -7.70
N ASP A 123 7.31 21.58 -8.61
CA ASP A 123 7.02 22.93 -9.12
C ASP A 123 5.95 23.64 -8.26
N LEU A 124 5.43 22.97 -7.22
CA LEU A 124 4.53 23.59 -6.25
C LEU A 124 5.17 24.81 -5.58
N PRO A 125 4.40 25.88 -5.30
CA PRO A 125 4.91 27.12 -4.73
C PRO A 125 5.72 26.92 -3.44
N ASP A 126 5.32 25.97 -2.59
CA ASP A 126 5.99 25.65 -1.33
C ASP A 126 7.46 25.23 -1.54
N PHE A 127 7.78 24.64 -2.69
CA PHE A 127 9.12 24.20 -3.03
C PHE A 127 9.98 25.26 -3.73
N SER A 128 9.36 26.34 -4.21
CA SER A 128 10.04 27.38 -5.00
C SER A 128 10.82 28.41 -4.18
N ASN A 129 10.64 28.42 -2.85
CA ASN A 129 11.26 29.41 -1.98
C ASN A 129 12.77 29.19 -1.83
N GLU A 130 13.54 30.27 -1.90
CA GLU A 130 14.98 30.25 -1.65
C GLU A 130 15.25 29.80 -0.20
N ILE A 131 16.11 28.79 -0.05
CA ILE A 131 16.65 28.41 1.25
C ILE A 131 17.87 29.28 1.52
N ASN A 132 17.83 30.02 2.62
CA ASN A 132 18.99 30.75 3.14
C ASN A 132 19.18 30.38 4.62
N SER A 133 20.36 29.88 4.98
CA SER A 133 20.71 29.50 6.34
C SER A 133 22.10 30.00 6.69
N THR A 134 22.21 30.65 7.85
CA THR A 134 23.45 31.29 8.30
C THR A 134 23.87 30.74 9.66
N CYS A 135 25.16 30.46 9.83
CA CYS A 135 25.72 30.00 11.11
C CYS A 135 26.99 30.78 11.43
N HIS A 136 27.06 31.34 12.64
CA HIS A 136 28.24 32.07 13.12
C HIS A 136 29.28 31.08 13.67
N ILE A 137 30.53 31.19 13.20
CA ILE A 137 31.58 30.19 13.50
C ILE A 137 32.82 30.79 14.19
N GLY A 138 32.91 32.12 14.28
CA GLY A 138 34.05 32.78 14.91
C GLY A 138 33.67 34.14 15.49
N PHE A 139 34.06 34.35 16.75
CA PHE A 139 33.89 35.61 17.47
C PHE A 139 35.22 36.02 18.10
N LEU A 140 35.52 37.31 18.08
CA LEU A 140 36.61 37.91 18.85
C LEU A 140 36.07 39.15 19.55
N ASN A 141 36.28 39.25 20.86
CA ASN A 141 35.76 40.35 21.69
C ASN A 141 34.25 40.60 21.50
N ASN A 142 33.45 39.53 21.43
CA ASN A 142 32.01 39.55 21.15
C ASN A 142 31.62 40.14 19.77
N ILE A 143 32.58 40.37 18.88
CA ILE A 143 32.33 40.76 17.50
C ILE A 143 32.39 39.51 16.64
N GLN A 144 31.34 39.27 15.86
CA GLN A 144 31.30 38.21 14.86
C GLN A 144 32.36 38.48 13.79
N LEU A 145 33.28 37.54 13.61
CA LEU A 145 34.34 37.63 12.60
C LEU A 145 33.99 36.87 11.33
N THR A 146 33.34 35.72 11.47
CA THR A 146 33.10 34.79 10.36
C THR A 146 31.74 34.11 10.49
N GLN A 147 31.12 33.86 9.34
CA GLN A 147 29.88 33.09 9.23
C GLN A 147 29.92 32.19 8.01
N TRP A 148 29.28 31.02 8.13
CA TRP A 148 28.87 30.22 6.99
C TRP A 148 27.48 30.66 6.53
N ASN A 149 27.27 30.66 5.22
CA ASN A 149 25.98 30.87 4.59
C ASN A 149 25.75 29.74 3.59
N ILE A 150 24.59 29.09 3.68
CA ILE A 150 24.10 28.13 2.68
C ILE A 150 22.94 28.81 1.96
N LYS A 151 23.04 28.89 0.64
CA LYS A 151 21.99 29.40 -0.24
C LYS A 151 21.62 28.37 -1.28
N CYS A 152 20.32 28.15 -1.44
CA CYS A 152 19.77 27.26 -2.46
C CYS A 152 18.56 27.95 -3.09
N PRO A 153 18.44 28.02 -4.42
CA PRO A 153 17.37 28.78 -5.07
C PRO A 153 15.97 28.20 -4.81
N ARG A 154 15.88 26.94 -4.36
CA ARG A 154 14.63 26.22 -4.08
C ARG A 154 14.86 25.08 -3.10
N SER A 155 13.78 24.47 -2.60
CA SER A 155 13.83 23.42 -1.57
C SER A 155 13.58 21.99 -2.07
N ALA A 156 13.13 21.81 -3.31
CA ALA A 156 12.99 20.50 -3.95
C ALA A 156 13.63 20.45 -5.34
N PHE A 157 14.13 19.27 -5.73
CA PHE A 157 14.85 19.04 -6.98
C PHE A 157 14.48 17.68 -7.58
N LEU A 158 14.48 17.61 -8.92
CA LEU A 158 14.41 16.33 -9.62
C LEU A 158 15.80 15.70 -9.69
N PRO A 159 15.90 14.36 -9.64
CA PRO A 159 17.17 13.68 -9.80
C PRO A 159 17.72 13.84 -11.22
N GLY A 160 19.02 14.15 -11.34
CA GLY A 160 19.75 14.17 -12.62
C GLY A 160 19.59 15.44 -13.46
N ILE A 161 19.02 16.50 -12.89
CA ILE A 161 18.94 17.85 -13.47
C ILE A 161 19.59 18.82 -12.50
#